data_AF-A0A9Q8RHI5-F1
#
_entry.id   AF-A0A9Q8RHI5-F1
#
_cell.length_a   1.000
_cell.length_b   1.000
_cell.length_c   1.000
_cell.angle_alpha   90.00
_cell.angle_beta   90.00
_cell.angle_gamma   90.00
#
_symmetry.space_group_name_H-M   'P 1'
#
loop_
_entity.id
_entity.type
_entity.pdbx_description
1 polymer ?
#
loop_
_entity_poly.entity_id
_entity_poly.type
_entity_poly.pdbx_seq_one_letter_code
_entity_poly.pdbx_strand_id
1 'polypeptide(L)'
;MNQKRVGQILREAREEKKLSVKDVARETNISVKYILALETEDYSQFPGETFTMGFLKNYGGYLKLDTGQLINLYRGEKIEESQAPLEELTRPTASYYTKINVDKNKIFTIASVLIILISAYLIIDSFIGPSSDEDSVEESGKKLDIPENIDFLSRSIPENRSESFILTPDKGVSFSVSNQQCKLFIDSVEKGGAVNTAVLAFNVYPELTVYKFRLSEGQEKILSYTIPEISSLRRNVRIISQAVTENSAKVLVTLSEEEQKQENNNSVDNTKTLGDVPIQVTLFFNKPSYAEFIIDGQMGFRGLVQTGETRSLEAKDRLELKVGDGSAVEMIQNGKPKITLGRPGKLVKKIFVKTQNPYDSTQSIIKELGE
;
A
#
# COMPACT_ATOMS: atom_id res chain seq x y z
N MET A 1 -19.09 41.03 29.16
CA MET A 1 -18.19 41.18 27.99
C MET A 1 -18.09 39.80 27.35
N ASN A 2 -18.39 39.68 26.07
CA ASN A 2 -18.34 38.39 25.37
C ASN A 2 -16.87 37.96 25.24
N GLN A 3 -16.48 36.89 25.92
CA GLN A 3 -15.10 36.42 25.93
C GLN A 3 -14.79 35.80 24.56
N LYS A 4 -13.81 36.36 23.84
CA LYS A 4 -13.43 35.86 22.52
C LYS A 4 -12.79 34.48 22.65
N ARG A 5 -13.18 33.56 21.77
CA ARG A 5 -12.63 32.20 21.73
C ARG A 5 -11.25 32.16 21.08
N VAL A 6 -10.45 31.15 21.40
CA VAL A 6 -9.03 31.04 21.01
C VAL A 6 -8.82 31.15 19.50
N GLY A 7 -9.60 30.41 18.72
CA GLY A 7 -9.49 30.38 17.27
C GLY A 7 -9.85 31.70 16.61
N GLN A 8 -10.86 32.40 17.15
CA GLN A 8 -11.21 33.74 16.70
C GLN A 8 -10.09 34.75 16.97
N ILE A 9 -9.47 34.72 18.15
CA ILE A 9 -8.35 35.61 18.48
C ILE A 9 -7.17 35.40 17.51
N LEU A 10 -6.82 34.16 17.22
CA LEU A 10 -5.74 33.83 16.29
C LEU A 10 -6.05 34.31 14.87
N ARG A 11 -7.26 34.04 14.39
CA ARG A 11 -7.69 34.43 13.04
C ARG A 11 -7.71 35.93 12.85
N GLU A 12 -8.31 36.67 13.78
CA GLU A 12 -8.38 38.13 13.72
C GLU A 12 -6.98 38.75 13.74
N ALA A 13 -6.10 38.29 14.62
CA ALA A 13 -4.73 38.79 14.70
C ALA A 13 -3.90 38.47 13.45
N ARG A 14 -4.15 37.32 12.79
CA ARG A 14 -3.55 37.00 11.49
C ARG A 14 -4.04 37.94 10.40
N GLU A 15 -5.36 38.14 10.33
CA GLU A 15 -6.00 38.97 9.31
C GLU A 15 -5.64 40.47 9.46
N GLU A 16 -5.52 40.97 10.70
CA GLU A 16 -5.05 42.32 11.01
C GLU A 16 -3.64 42.58 10.49
N LYS A 17 -2.77 41.57 10.59
CA LYS A 17 -1.41 41.60 10.02
C LYS A 17 -1.38 41.33 8.51
N LYS A 18 -2.54 41.15 7.87
CA LYS A 18 -2.71 40.83 6.44
C LYS A 18 -1.94 39.57 6.01
N LEU A 19 -1.78 38.62 6.93
CA LEU A 19 -1.08 37.36 6.68
C LEU A 19 -2.05 36.31 6.17
N SER A 20 -1.67 35.57 5.14
CA SER A 20 -2.42 34.38 4.76
C SER A 20 -2.11 33.23 5.73
N VAL A 21 -3.02 32.27 5.83
CA VAL A 21 -2.78 31.02 6.58
C VAL A 21 -1.50 30.32 6.07
N LYS A 22 -1.21 30.42 4.77
CA LYS A 22 0.02 29.87 4.16
C LYS A 22 1.28 30.59 4.63
N ASP A 23 1.23 31.91 4.81
CA ASP A 23 2.37 32.69 5.31
C ASP A 23 2.69 32.30 6.75
N VAL A 24 1.67 32.21 7.60
CA VAL A 24 1.83 31.73 8.98
C VAL A 24 2.41 30.32 8.99
N ALA A 25 1.87 29.40 8.19
CA ALA A 25 2.33 28.02 8.14
C ALA A 25 3.81 27.91 7.74
N ARG A 26 4.24 28.72 6.77
CA ARG A 26 5.64 28.81 6.34
C ARG A 26 6.56 29.32 7.45
N GLU A 27 6.20 30.43 8.10
CA GLU A 27 7.08 31.05 9.10
C GLU A 27 7.12 30.30 10.43
N THR A 28 6.03 29.65 10.82
CA THR A 28 5.94 28.89 12.08
C THR A 28 6.40 27.44 11.93
N ASN A 29 6.62 26.96 10.69
CA ASN A 29 6.79 25.55 10.35
C ASN A 29 5.64 24.64 10.84
N ILE A 30 4.44 25.20 10.99
CA ILE A 30 3.23 24.46 11.35
C ILE A 30 2.44 24.22 10.06
N SER A 31 1.99 22.99 9.84
CA SER A 31 1.16 22.68 8.66
C SER A 31 -0.11 23.54 8.62
N VAL A 32 -0.51 23.98 7.42
CA VAL A 32 -1.76 24.73 7.16
C VAL A 32 -2.98 24.05 7.81
N LYS A 33 -3.02 22.71 7.78
CA LYS A 33 -4.06 21.91 8.45
C LYS A 33 -4.19 22.29 9.93
N TYR A 34 -3.08 22.39 10.65
CA TYR A 34 -3.08 22.69 12.09
C TYR A 34 -3.31 24.17 12.38
N ILE A 35 -2.89 25.08 11.50
CA ILE A 35 -3.22 26.51 11.63
C ILE A 35 -4.74 26.71 11.48
N LEU A 36 -5.36 26.09 10.48
CA LEU A 36 -6.81 26.12 10.31
C LEU A 36 -7.53 25.47 11.50
N ALA A 37 -7.07 24.30 11.94
CA ALA A 37 -7.66 23.60 13.07
C ALA A 37 -7.56 24.40 14.39
N LEU A 38 -6.51 25.22 14.57
CA LEU A 38 -6.45 26.17 15.69
C LEU A 38 -7.43 27.34 15.53
N GLU A 39 -7.57 27.89 14.32
CA GLU A 39 -8.50 29.01 14.04
C GLU A 39 -9.98 28.61 14.05
N THR A 40 -10.30 27.36 13.71
CA THR A 40 -11.65 26.79 13.74
C THR A 40 -11.94 25.98 14.99
N GLU A 41 -10.96 25.86 15.89
CA GLU A 41 -11.05 25.12 17.17
C GLU A 41 -11.39 23.63 16.99
N ASP A 42 -11.03 23.05 15.85
CA ASP A 42 -11.17 21.61 15.60
C ASP A 42 -9.97 20.86 16.19
N TYR A 43 -9.95 20.73 17.51
CA TYR A 43 -8.85 20.09 18.23
C TYR A 43 -8.78 18.56 18.02
N SER A 44 -9.79 17.95 17.40
CA SER A 44 -9.80 16.52 17.06
C SER A 44 -8.74 16.15 16.01
N GLN A 45 -8.30 17.14 15.21
CA GLN A 45 -7.30 16.96 14.17
C GLN A 45 -5.88 16.77 14.70
N PHE A 46 -5.64 17.05 15.98
CA PHE A 46 -4.31 17.04 16.58
C PHE A 46 -3.99 15.64 17.13
N PRO A 47 -2.74 15.15 16.99
CA PRO A 47 -2.33 13.84 17.52
C PRO A 47 -2.34 13.71 19.05
N GLY A 48 -2.52 14.83 19.77
CA GLY A 48 -2.57 14.87 21.22
C GLY A 48 -2.46 16.29 21.78
N GLU A 49 -2.92 16.49 23.00
CA GLU A 49 -3.05 17.80 23.63
C GLU A 49 -1.71 18.56 23.75
N THR A 50 -0.61 17.86 24.02
CA THR A 50 0.73 18.46 24.07
C THR A 50 1.13 19.13 22.75
N PHE A 51 0.71 18.56 21.61
CA PHE A 51 0.96 19.14 20.29
C PHE A 51 0.08 20.37 20.05
N THR A 52 -1.20 20.31 20.45
CA THR A 52 -2.11 21.46 20.39
C THR A 52 -1.53 22.65 21.16
N MET A 53 -1.05 22.42 22.38
CA MET A 53 -0.43 23.46 23.21
C MET A 53 0.87 24.00 22.61
N GLY A 54 1.70 23.13 22.05
CA GLY A 54 2.94 23.53 21.37
C GLY A 54 2.68 24.40 20.15
N PHE A 55 1.71 24.02 19.31
CA PHE A 55 1.32 24.77 18.12
C PHE A 55 0.61 26.08 18.46
N LEU A 56 -0.25 26.08 19.48
CA LEU A 56 -0.90 27.30 19.98
C LEU A 56 0.13 28.32 20.49
N LYS A 57 1.16 27.86 21.22
CA LYS A 57 2.25 28.72 21.71
C LYS A 57 3.11 29.28 20.57
N ASN A 58 3.47 28.45 19.59
CA ASN A 58 4.27 28.86 18.44
C ASN A 58 3.49 29.88 17.58
N TYR A 59 2.22 29.58 17.25
CA TYR A 59 1.39 30.47 16.45
C TYR A 59 1.10 31.80 17.17
N GLY A 60 0.67 31.75 18.44
CA GLY A 60 0.44 32.96 19.24
C GLY A 60 1.72 33.81 19.39
N GLY A 61 2.88 33.17 19.58
CA GLY A 61 4.17 33.84 19.68
C GLY A 61 4.58 34.54 18.37
N TYR A 62 4.32 33.91 17.23
CA TYR A 62 4.52 34.51 15.91
C TYR A 62 3.62 35.73 15.69
N LEU A 63 2.34 35.65 16.10
CA LEU A 63 1.40 36.77 16.05
C LEU A 63 1.65 37.84 17.13
N LYS A 64 2.63 37.66 18.03
CA LYS A 64 2.93 38.57 19.14
C LYS A 64 1.75 38.73 20.12
N LEU A 65 0.97 37.66 20.29
CA LEU A 65 -0.13 37.56 21.25
C LEU A 65 0.37 37.05 22.61
N ASP A 66 -0.41 37.30 23.66
CA ASP A 66 -0.15 36.70 24.97
C ASP A 66 -0.46 35.20 24.94
N THR A 67 0.58 34.40 24.70
CA THR A 67 0.49 32.94 24.65
C THR A 67 0.02 32.31 25.97
N GLY A 68 0.29 32.95 27.12
CA GLY A 68 -0.18 32.47 28.42
C GLY A 68 -1.69 32.60 28.55
N GLN A 69 -2.25 33.72 28.09
CA GLN A 69 -3.70 33.91 28.02
C GLN A 69 -4.35 32.93 27.03
N LEU A 70 -3.80 32.73 25.83
CA LEU A 70 -4.34 31.77 24.86
C LEU A 70 -4.40 30.34 25.41
N ILE A 71 -3.35 29.93 26.13
CA ILE A 71 -3.27 28.63 26.79
C ILE A 71 -4.33 28.48 27.90
N ASN A 72 -4.54 29.54 28.69
CA ASN A 72 -5.54 29.53 29.75
C ASN A 72 -6.96 29.52 29.19
N LEU A 73 -7.22 30.24 28.09
CA LEU A 73 -8.50 30.21 27.38
C LEU A 73 -8.80 28.80 26.84
N TYR A 74 -7.83 28.18 26.16
CA TYR A 74 -7.96 26.81 25.67
C TYR A 74 -8.26 25.79 26.79
N ARG A 75 -7.56 25.90 27.93
CA ARG A 75 -7.82 25.02 29.09
C ARG A 75 -9.15 25.30 29.77
N GLY A 76 -9.56 26.57 29.83
CA GLY A 76 -10.86 26.97 30.38
C GLY A 76 -12.03 26.38 29.59
N GLU A 77 -11.95 26.42 28.25
CA GLU A 77 -12.97 25.83 27.36
C GLU A 77 -13.08 24.30 27.54
N LYS A 78 -11.96 23.59 27.71
CA LYS A 78 -11.96 22.14 27.97
C LYS A 78 -12.54 21.74 29.33
N ILE A 79 -12.47 22.62 30.33
CA ILE A 79 -13.02 22.36 31.67
C ILE A 79 -14.55 22.57 31.67
N GLU A 80 -15.09 23.42 30.79
CA GLU A 80 -16.54 23.58 30.60
C GLU A 80 -17.18 22.41 29.84
N GLU A 81 -16.48 21.76 28.90
CA GLU A 81 -16.95 20.52 28.24
C GLU A 81 -16.91 19.28 29.17
N SER A 82 -16.23 19.37 30.32
CA SER A 82 -16.03 18.26 31.28
C SER A 82 -16.85 18.40 32.56
N GLN A 83 -17.98 19.12 32.55
CA GLN A 83 -18.94 19.02 33.66
C GLN A 83 -19.82 17.77 33.51
N ALA A 84 -19.56 16.82 34.40
CA ALA A 84 -20.10 15.45 34.43
C ALA A 84 -21.64 15.34 34.47
N PRO A 85 -22.19 14.21 33.99
CA PRO A 85 -23.28 13.52 34.67
C PRO A 85 -22.70 12.34 35.46
N LEU A 86 -22.80 12.42 36.79
CA LEU A 86 -22.49 11.36 37.77
C LEU A 86 -23.44 10.13 37.66
N GLU A 87 -24.10 9.93 36.52
CA GLU A 87 -25.18 8.96 36.31
C GLU A 87 -24.74 7.68 35.59
N GLU A 88 -23.50 7.63 35.11
CA GLU A 88 -22.99 6.50 34.32
C GLU A 88 -22.26 5.44 35.17
N LEU A 89 -21.94 5.75 36.43
CA LEU A 89 -21.29 4.81 37.38
C LEU A 89 -22.26 3.91 38.16
N THR A 90 -23.58 4.05 37.97
CA THR A 90 -24.60 3.25 38.70
C THR A 90 -25.49 2.39 37.80
N ARG A 91 -25.24 2.30 36.49
CA ARG A 91 -26.05 1.44 35.62
C ARG A 91 -25.51 0.00 35.67
N PRO A 92 -26.28 -0.98 36.18
CA PRO A 92 -25.85 -2.38 36.11
C PRO A 92 -25.84 -2.84 34.64
N THR A 93 -24.76 -3.52 34.22
CA THR A 93 -24.62 -4.10 32.89
C THR A 93 -25.66 -5.22 32.69
N ALA A 94 -26.79 -4.91 32.06
CA ALA A 94 -27.73 -5.91 31.57
C ALA A 94 -27.30 -6.36 30.17
N SER A 95 -26.84 -7.61 30.08
CA SER A 95 -26.62 -8.33 28.82
C SER A 95 -27.96 -8.59 28.13
N TYR A 96 -28.10 -8.16 26.88
CA TYR A 96 -29.27 -8.42 26.04
C TYR A 96 -29.05 -9.71 25.24
N TYR A 97 -29.54 -10.84 25.77
CA TYR A 97 -29.78 -12.07 24.98
C TYR A 97 -31.28 -12.21 24.72
N THR A 98 -31.70 -12.04 23.47
CA THR A 98 -33.06 -12.34 23.03
C THR A 98 -33.25 -13.86 22.98
N LYS A 99 -34.13 -14.41 23.84
CA LYS A 99 -34.62 -15.79 23.71
C LYS A 99 -35.55 -15.89 22.50
N ILE A 100 -35.08 -16.48 21.41
CA ILE A 100 -35.95 -16.91 20.32
C ILE A 100 -36.56 -18.27 20.70
N ASN A 101 -37.89 -18.32 20.83
CA ASN A 101 -38.62 -19.56 21.08
C ASN A 101 -38.90 -20.24 19.72
N VAL A 102 -38.02 -21.14 19.30
CA VAL A 102 -38.17 -21.87 18.03
C VAL A 102 -38.85 -23.22 18.29
N ASP A 103 -40.00 -23.42 17.65
CA ASP A 103 -40.77 -24.66 17.71
C ASP A 103 -39.97 -25.81 17.08
N LYS A 104 -39.70 -26.87 17.87
CA LYS A 104 -38.85 -28.00 17.48
C LYS A 104 -39.34 -28.67 16.19
N ASN A 105 -40.65 -28.68 15.95
CA ASN A 105 -41.22 -29.28 14.74
C ASN A 105 -40.90 -28.45 13.48
N LYS A 106 -40.77 -27.12 13.60
CA LYS A 106 -40.36 -26.25 12.49
C LYS A 106 -38.88 -26.40 12.16
N ILE A 107 -38.04 -26.62 13.17
CA ILE A 107 -36.61 -26.92 12.99
C ILE A 107 -36.46 -28.22 12.21
N PHE A 108 -37.21 -29.27 12.58
CA PHE A 108 -37.17 -30.54 11.85
C PHE A 108 -37.64 -30.42 10.40
N THR A 109 -38.69 -29.63 10.12
CA THR A 109 -39.12 -29.40 8.74
C THR A 109 -38.07 -28.66 7.93
N ILE A 110 -37.44 -27.61 8.49
CA ILE A 110 -36.39 -26.84 7.80
C ILE A 110 -35.16 -27.72 7.56
N ALA A 111 -34.76 -28.53 8.55
CA ALA A 111 -33.66 -29.47 8.42
C ALA A 111 -33.95 -30.53 7.35
N SER A 112 -35.18 -31.08 7.29
CA SER A 112 -35.55 -32.05 6.26
C SER A 112 -35.53 -31.47 4.84
N VAL A 113 -35.99 -30.22 4.67
CA VAL A 113 -35.94 -29.53 3.37
C VAL A 113 -34.50 -29.26 2.96
N LEU A 114 -33.65 -28.84 3.90
CA LEU A 114 -32.20 -28.66 3.66
C LEU A 114 -31.52 -29.97 3.25
N ILE A 115 -31.83 -31.08 3.91
CA ILE A 115 -31.27 -32.40 3.56
C ILE A 115 -31.71 -32.81 2.16
N ILE A 116 -32.98 -32.59 1.80
CA ILE A 116 -33.47 -32.88 0.45
C ILE A 116 -32.75 -32.01 -0.58
N LEU A 117 -32.58 -30.71 -0.32
CA LEU A 117 -31.85 -29.81 -1.22
C LEU A 117 -30.38 -30.21 -1.37
N ILE A 118 -29.71 -30.60 -0.28
CA ILE A 118 -28.34 -31.10 -0.29
C ILE A 118 -28.26 -32.40 -1.11
N SER A 119 -29.20 -33.33 -0.90
CA SER A 119 -29.22 -34.59 -1.66
C SER A 119 -29.47 -34.37 -3.15
N ALA A 120 -30.38 -33.45 -3.51
CA ALA A 120 -30.64 -33.09 -4.91
C ALA A 120 -29.42 -32.44 -5.55
N TYR A 121 -28.71 -31.56 -4.81
CA TYR A 121 -27.47 -30.96 -5.25
C TYR A 121 -26.39 -32.00 -5.54
N LEU A 122 -26.17 -32.96 -4.62
CA LEU A 122 -25.19 -34.04 -4.81
C LEU A 122 -25.51 -34.96 -6.00
N ILE A 123 -26.80 -35.16 -6.31
CA ILE A 123 -27.23 -35.94 -7.48
C ILE A 123 -26.99 -35.17 -8.78
N ILE A 124 -27.23 -33.86 -8.78
CA ILE A 124 -26.93 -32.99 -9.94
C ILE A 124 -25.41 -32.96 -10.20
N ASP A 125 -24.62 -32.83 -9.14
CA ASP A 125 -23.15 -32.86 -9.17
C ASP A 125 -22.63 -34.21 -9.72
N SER A 126 -23.26 -35.32 -9.32
CA SER A 126 -22.92 -36.65 -9.85
C SER A 126 -23.30 -36.87 -11.33
N PHE A 127 -24.22 -36.09 -11.90
CA PHE A 127 -24.67 -36.22 -13.29
C PHE A 127 -23.96 -35.27 -14.25
N ILE A 128 -23.33 -34.21 -13.74
CA ILE A 128 -22.48 -33.29 -14.49
C ILE A 128 -21.04 -33.77 -14.31
N GLY A 129 -20.57 -34.65 -15.20
CA GLY A 129 -19.21 -35.17 -15.18
C GLY A 129 -18.16 -34.05 -15.14
N PRO A 130 -16.97 -34.30 -14.55
CA PRO A 130 -16.05 -33.26 -14.14
C PRO A 130 -15.49 -32.52 -15.36
N SER A 131 -15.98 -31.29 -15.59
CA SER A 131 -15.17 -30.24 -16.19
C SER A 131 -14.19 -29.80 -15.11
N SER A 132 -12.95 -30.27 -15.26
CA SER A 132 -11.85 -30.04 -14.34
C SER A 132 -11.43 -28.57 -14.36
N ASP A 133 -12.11 -27.77 -13.55
CA ASP A 133 -11.63 -26.51 -12.99
C ASP A 133 -12.05 -26.53 -11.50
N GLU A 134 -11.36 -27.34 -10.70
CA GLU A 134 -11.48 -27.29 -9.24
C GLU A 134 -10.46 -26.30 -8.67
N ASP A 135 -10.99 -25.12 -8.33
CA ASP A 135 -10.35 -24.16 -7.45
C ASP A 135 -10.05 -24.82 -6.09
N SER A 136 -8.77 -24.90 -5.76
CA SER A 136 -8.31 -25.39 -4.47
C SER A 136 -8.12 -24.23 -3.50
N VAL A 137 -8.85 -24.35 -2.38
CA VAL A 137 -8.82 -23.59 -1.13
C VAL A 137 -7.58 -22.69 -0.94
N GLU A 138 -7.86 -21.38 -0.94
CA GLU A 138 -6.93 -20.28 -0.67
C GLU A 138 -6.67 -20.14 0.83
N GLU A 139 -5.40 -20.18 1.22
CA GLU A 139 -4.98 -19.90 2.59
C GLU A 139 -4.62 -18.40 2.69
N SER A 140 -5.52 -17.64 3.30
CA SER A 140 -5.39 -16.20 3.51
C SER A 140 -4.63 -15.86 4.79
N GLY A 141 -3.62 -14.99 4.66
CA GLY A 141 -3.52 -13.83 5.56
C GLY A 141 -2.29 -13.68 6.46
N LYS A 142 -1.62 -12.54 6.23
CA LYS A 142 -0.83 -11.68 7.15
C LYS A 142 0.69 -11.88 7.23
N LYS A 143 1.36 -10.81 6.76
CA LYS A 143 2.75 -10.38 6.92
C LYS A 143 3.69 -10.92 5.83
N LEU A 144 4.51 -10.02 5.30
CA LEU A 144 5.47 -10.23 4.22
C LEU A 144 6.38 -11.43 4.55
N ASP A 145 6.06 -12.60 4.02
CA ASP A 145 6.85 -13.83 4.15
C ASP A 145 7.55 -14.12 2.83
N ILE A 146 8.32 -13.14 2.34
CA ILE A 146 9.31 -13.42 1.31
C ILE A 146 10.56 -13.88 2.07
N PRO A 147 10.97 -15.15 1.95
CA PRO A 147 12.13 -15.65 2.67
C PRO A 147 13.38 -14.82 2.36
N GLU A 148 14.10 -14.36 3.40
CA GLU A 148 15.28 -13.48 3.24
C GLU A 148 16.42 -14.11 2.41
N ASN A 149 16.38 -15.44 2.24
CA ASN A 149 17.39 -16.24 1.56
C ASN A 149 17.13 -16.46 0.05
N ILE A 150 16.10 -15.84 -0.53
CA ILE A 150 15.83 -15.95 -1.97
C ILE A 150 16.50 -14.80 -2.72
N ASP A 151 17.44 -15.12 -3.61
CA ASP A 151 17.99 -14.17 -4.57
C ASP A 151 17.02 -13.97 -5.74
N PHE A 152 16.59 -12.73 -5.96
CA PHE A 152 15.66 -12.38 -7.03
C PHE A 152 16.41 -11.86 -8.25
N LEU A 153 16.53 -12.70 -9.26
CA LEU A 153 17.10 -12.31 -10.54
C LEU A 153 16.17 -11.33 -11.24
N SER A 154 16.63 -10.09 -11.44
CA SER A 154 15.90 -9.08 -12.18
C SER A 154 15.89 -9.42 -13.67
N ARG A 155 14.70 -9.63 -14.24
CA ARG A 155 14.49 -9.99 -15.65
C ARG A 155 13.40 -9.13 -16.27
N SER A 156 13.61 -8.72 -17.51
CA SER A 156 12.57 -8.08 -18.30
C SER A 156 11.79 -9.15 -19.06
N ILE A 157 10.46 -9.09 -19.01
CA ILE A 157 9.60 -9.89 -19.88
C ILE A 157 9.09 -8.94 -20.97
N PRO A 158 9.51 -9.09 -22.23
CA PRO A 158 9.03 -8.23 -23.30
C PRO A 158 7.52 -8.37 -23.49
N GLU A 159 6.85 -7.26 -23.83
CA GLU A 159 5.44 -7.29 -24.21
C GLU A 159 5.23 -8.27 -25.39
N ASN A 160 4.17 -9.08 -25.32
CA ASN A 160 3.81 -10.07 -26.34
C ASN A 160 4.85 -11.19 -26.57
N ARG A 161 5.77 -11.40 -25.62
CA ARG A 161 6.69 -12.55 -25.63
C ARG A 161 6.61 -13.31 -24.31
N SER A 162 7.10 -14.54 -24.35
CA SER A 162 7.17 -15.41 -23.19
C SER A 162 8.63 -15.61 -22.80
N GLU A 163 8.93 -15.58 -21.50
CA GLU A 163 10.26 -15.82 -20.96
C GLU A 163 10.24 -17.01 -19.99
N SER A 164 11.30 -17.82 -20.04
CA SER A 164 11.42 -19.00 -19.18
C SER A 164 12.31 -18.70 -17.98
N PHE A 165 11.84 -19.12 -16.79
CA PHE A 165 12.58 -19.00 -15.54
C PHE A 165 12.72 -20.36 -14.88
N ILE A 166 13.83 -20.56 -14.19
CA ILE A 166 14.05 -21.71 -13.32
C ILE A 166 14.02 -21.19 -11.89
N LEU A 167 13.05 -21.65 -11.11
CA LEU A 167 12.86 -21.28 -9.72
C LEU A 167 13.43 -22.40 -8.84
N THR A 168 14.21 -22.02 -7.84
CA THR A 168 14.77 -22.91 -6.81
C THR A 168 14.52 -22.30 -5.43
N PRO A 169 14.69 -23.03 -4.33
CA PRO A 169 14.36 -22.51 -2.99
C PRO A 169 15.21 -21.30 -2.58
N ASP A 170 16.33 -21.08 -3.26
CA ASP A 170 17.25 -19.95 -3.10
C ASP A 170 17.17 -18.93 -4.25
N LYS A 171 16.39 -19.17 -5.32
CA LYS A 171 16.32 -18.28 -6.49
C LYS A 171 14.89 -18.06 -6.97
N GLY A 172 14.50 -16.79 -6.97
CA GLY A 172 13.28 -16.30 -7.58
C GLY A 172 13.56 -15.41 -8.78
N VAL A 173 12.50 -14.94 -9.41
CA VAL A 173 12.57 -13.93 -10.47
C VAL A 173 11.81 -12.68 -10.04
N SER A 174 12.41 -11.52 -10.32
CA SER A 174 11.74 -10.23 -10.24
C SER A 174 11.57 -9.66 -11.64
N PHE A 175 10.37 -9.21 -11.98
CA PHE A 175 10.06 -8.60 -13.27
C PHE A 175 9.01 -7.50 -13.13
N SER A 176 8.87 -6.64 -14.13
CA SER A 176 7.91 -5.54 -14.11
C SER A 176 6.67 -5.84 -14.95
N VAL A 177 5.49 -5.51 -14.44
CA VAL A 177 4.20 -5.63 -15.15
C VAL A 177 3.46 -4.30 -15.06
N SER A 178 3.21 -3.61 -16.18
CA SER A 178 2.59 -2.27 -16.20
C SER A 178 3.19 -1.30 -15.18
N ASN A 179 4.52 -1.32 -15.10
CA ASN A 179 5.32 -0.54 -14.17
C ASN A 179 5.16 -0.88 -12.68
N GLN A 180 4.65 -2.07 -12.33
CA GLN A 180 4.68 -2.65 -10.98
C GLN A 180 5.74 -3.75 -10.87
N GLN A 181 6.53 -3.74 -9.80
CA GLN A 181 7.48 -4.82 -9.55
C GLN A 181 6.76 -6.06 -9.00
N CYS A 182 6.91 -7.18 -9.72
CA CYS A 182 6.39 -8.47 -9.35
C CYS A 182 7.54 -9.41 -8.96
N LYS A 183 7.32 -10.24 -7.96
CA LYS A 183 8.24 -11.31 -7.54
C LYS A 183 7.52 -12.65 -7.66
N LEU A 184 8.19 -13.60 -8.31
CA LEU A 184 7.74 -14.99 -8.43
C LEU A 184 8.83 -15.90 -7.89
N PHE A 185 8.46 -16.80 -6.99
CA PHE A 185 9.38 -17.75 -6.37
C PHE A 185 8.66 -19.06 -6.02
N ILE A 186 9.44 -20.09 -5.73
CA ILE A 186 8.93 -21.37 -5.26
C ILE A 186 8.89 -21.36 -3.74
N ASP A 187 7.74 -21.71 -3.17
CA ASP A 187 7.53 -21.83 -1.73
C ASP A 187 7.88 -23.25 -1.27
N SER A 188 7.35 -24.25 -1.98
CA SER A 188 7.64 -25.66 -1.74
C SER A 188 7.37 -26.52 -2.98
N VAL A 189 7.79 -27.78 -2.96
CA VAL A 189 7.37 -28.81 -3.90
C VAL A 189 6.66 -29.92 -3.14
N GLU A 190 5.41 -30.19 -3.53
CA GLU A 190 4.63 -31.31 -3.03
C GLU A 190 4.93 -32.54 -3.91
N LYS A 191 5.47 -33.61 -3.30
CA LYS A 191 5.76 -34.87 -4.01
C LYS A 191 4.44 -35.61 -4.27
N GLY A 192 3.95 -35.56 -5.50
CA GLY A 192 2.82 -36.37 -5.95
C GLY A 192 3.30 -37.71 -6.49
N GLY A 193 2.48 -38.76 -6.35
CA GLY A 193 2.90 -40.13 -6.67
C GLY A 193 3.43 -40.32 -8.10
N ALA A 194 2.79 -39.69 -9.09
CA ALA A 194 3.21 -39.75 -10.50
C ALA A 194 3.83 -38.44 -11.02
N VAL A 195 3.47 -37.29 -10.45
CA VAL A 195 3.89 -35.96 -10.90
C VAL A 195 4.10 -35.07 -9.67
N ASN A 196 5.20 -34.32 -9.64
CA ASN A 196 5.44 -33.31 -8.60
C ASN A 196 4.60 -32.06 -8.85
N THR A 197 4.15 -31.41 -7.78
CA THR A 197 3.40 -30.16 -7.85
C THR A 197 4.20 -29.04 -7.18
N ALA A 198 4.47 -27.96 -7.92
CA ALA A 198 5.14 -26.79 -7.38
C ALA A 198 4.11 -25.89 -6.69
N VAL A 199 4.39 -25.50 -5.44
CA VAL A 199 3.70 -24.40 -4.76
C VAL A 199 4.47 -23.13 -5.07
N LEU A 200 3.89 -22.27 -5.90
CA LEU A 200 4.48 -21.01 -6.33
C LEU A 200 3.87 -19.86 -5.52
N ALA A 201 4.71 -18.87 -5.25
CA ALA A 201 4.36 -17.66 -4.51
C ALA A 201 4.59 -16.45 -5.40
N PHE A 202 3.59 -15.58 -5.49
CA PHE A 202 3.61 -14.38 -6.29
C PHE A 202 3.26 -13.16 -5.46
N ASN A 203 4.05 -12.11 -5.59
CA ASN A 203 3.87 -10.86 -4.87
C ASN A 203 3.94 -9.69 -5.84
N VAL A 204 3.08 -8.70 -5.64
CA VAL A 204 3.05 -7.44 -6.38
C VAL A 204 3.35 -6.32 -5.41
N TYR A 205 4.45 -5.62 -5.61
CA TYR A 205 4.76 -4.44 -4.81
C TYR A 205 3.75 -3.30 -5.14
N PRO A 206 3.26 -2.50 -4.18
CA PRO A 206 3.62 -2.43 -2.75
C PRO A 206 2.81 -3.36 -1.82
N GLU A 207 2.00 -4.27 -2.37
CA GLU A 207 1.16 -5.14 -1.54
C GLU A 207 2.04 -6.05 -0.67
N LEU A 208 1.71 -6.12 0.63
CA LEU A 208 2.45 -6.95 1.60
C LEU A 208 1.97 -8.41 1.60
N THR A 209 1.08 -8.77 0.69
CA THR A 209 0.48 -10.09 0.54
C THR A 209 1.20 -10.92 -0.52
N VAL A 210 1.33 -12.21 -0.25
CA VAL A 210 1.83 -13.20 -1.20
C VAL A 210 0.65 -14.05 -1.62
N TYR A 211 0.37 -14.10 -2.91
CA TYR A 211 -0.59 -15.02 -3.49
C TYR A 211 0.12 -16.34 -3.80
N LYS A 212 -0.30 -17.43 -3.15
CA LYS A 212 0.24 -18.77 -3.39
C LYS A 212 -0.70 -19.58 -4.27
N PHE A 213 -0.15 -20.34 -5.21
CA PHE A 213 -0.91 -21.22 -6.09
C PHE A 213 -0.09 -22.45 -6.48
N ARG A 214 -0.78 -23.52 -6.87
CA ARG A 214 -0.16 -24.81 -7.22
C ARG A 214 -0.11 -24.99 -8.73
N LEU A 215 1.00 -25.51 -9.25
CA LEU A 215 1.13 -25.94 -10.65
C LEU A 215 1.89 -27.27 -10.74
N SER A 216 1.26 -28.27 -11.36
CA SER A 216 1.92 -29.47 -11.87
C SER A 216 2.43 -29.23 -13.30
N GLU A 217 3.31 -30.10 -13.80
CA GLU A 217 3.85 -29.98 -15.16
C GLU A 217 2.72 -29.88 -16.21
N GLY A 218 2.84 -28.90 -17.11
CA GLY A 218 1.86 -28.61 -18.17
C GLY A 218 0.66 -27.75 -17.75
N GLN A 219 0.46 -27.50 -16.45
CA GLN A 219 -0.64 -26.65 -15.98
C GLN A 219 -0.31 -25.16 -16.11
N GLU A 220 -1.36 -24.35 -16.23
CA GLU A 220 -1.28 -22.90 -16.27
C GLU A 220 -2.06 -22.23 -15.14
N LYS A 221 -1.59 -21.05 -14.73
CA LYS A 221 -2.32 -20.12 -13.87
C LYS A 221 -2.31 -18.74 -14.52
N ILE A 222 -3.48 -18.12 -14.57
CA ILE A 222 -3.63 -16.72 -14.97
C ILE A 222 -3.78 -15.90 -13.70
N LEU A 223 -2.86 -14.97 -13.50
CA LEU A 223 -2.90 -14.01 -12.40
C LEU A 223 -3.47 -12.70 -12.93
N SER A 224 -4.57 -12.24 -12.35
CA SER A 224 -5.32 -11.07 -12.77
C SER A 224 -5.77 -10.24 -11.58
N TYR A 225 -6.31 -9.06 -11.87
CA TYR A 225 -6.83 -8.13 -10.86
C TYR A 225 -8.04 -8.66 -10.06
N THR A 226 -8.66 -9.76 -10.49
CA THR A 226 -9.80 -10.36 -9.78
C THR A 226 -9.35 -11.08 -8.50
N ILE A 227 -8.06 -11.39 -8.37
CA ILE A 227 -7.48 -11.99 -7.18
C ILE A 227 -7.21 -10.87 -6.15
N PRO A 228 -7.82 -10.91 -4.95
CA PRO A 228 -7.72 -9.83 -3.97
C PRO A 228 -6.28 -9.42 -3.61
N GLU A 229 -5.40 -10.40 -3.39
CA GLU A 229 -3.99 -10.23 -2.98
C GLU A 229 -3.14 -9.51 -4.02
N ILE A 230 -3.59 -9.48 -5.28
CA ILE A 230 -2.88 -8.91 -6.43
C ILE A 230 -3.81 -8.04 -7.29
N SER A 231 -4.86 -7.50 -6.67
CA SER A 231 -5.86 -6.63 -7.30
C SER A 231 -5.29 -5.29 -7.82
N SER A 232 -4.01 -5.05 -7.58
CA SER A 232 -3.22 -3.95 -8.13
C SER A 232 -2.71 -4.22 -9.55
N LEU A 233 -2.62 -5.48 -9.99
CA LEU A 233 -2.18 -5.86 -11.34
C LEU A 233 -3.03 -5.17 -12.41
N ARG A 234 -2.37 -4.65 -13.45
CA ARG A 234 -3.04 -4.01 -14.59
C ARG A 234 -3.02 -4.84 -15.86
N ARG A 235 -2.28 -5.96 -15.86
CA ARG A 235 -2.21 -6.93 -16.94
C ARG A 235 -2.28 -8.32 -16.36
N ASN A 236 -2.80 -9.25 -17.17
CA ASN A 236 -2.80 -10.64 -16.79
C ASN A 236 -1.38 -11.19 -16.95
N VAL A 237 -0.91 -11.89 -15.93
CA VAL A 237 0.34 -12.63 -15.96
C VAL A 237 -0.02 -14.10 -16.09
N ARG A 238 0.28 -14.69 -17.25
CA ARG A 238 0.12 -16.12 -17.48
C ARG A 238 1.39 -16.84 -17.09
N ILE A 239 1.27 -17.86 -16.26
CA ILE A 239 2.38 -18.70 -15.80
C ILE A 239 2.07 -20.14 -16.15
N ILE A 240 2.94 -20.78 -16.92
CA ILE A 240 2.81 -22.19 -17.33
C ILE A 240 3.99 -22.96 -16.74
N SER A 241 3.71 -24.05 -16.02
CA SER A 241 4.77 -24.94 -15.54
C SER A 241 5.27 -25.83 -16.69
N GLN A 242 6.55 -25.72 -17.04
CA GLN A 242 7.19 -26.54 -18.07
C GLN A 242 7.78 -27.84 -17.53
N ALA A 243 8.25 -27.83 -16.28
CA ALA A 243 8.79 -29.00 -15.60
C ALA A 243 8.84 -28.77 -14.08
N VAL A 244 8.57 -29.79 -13.29
CA VAL A 244 8.68 -29.74 -11.82
C VAL A 244 9.56 -30.89 -11.31
N THR A 245 10.72 -30.56 -10.76
CA THR A 245 11.61 -31.52 -10.10
C THR A 245 11.31 -31.59 -8.60
N GLU A 246 12.11 -32.33 -7.84
CA GLU A 246 11.92 -32.39 -6.38
C GLU A 246 12.09 -31.05 -5.66
N ASN A 247 12.91 -30.13 -6.20
CA ASN A 247 13.24 -28.85 -5.55
C ASN A 247 13.18 -27.65 -6.50
N SER A 248 12.78 -27.82 -7.75
CA SER A 248 12.78 -26.72 -8.72
C SER A 248 11.60 -26.78 -9.67
N ALA A 249 11.19 -25.62 -10.15
CA ALA A 249 10.16 -25.49 -11.16
C ALA A 249 10.70 -24.65 -12.32
N LYS A 250 10.57 -25.16 -13.54
CA LYS A 250 10.77 -24.36 -14.74
C LYS A 250 9.42 -23.81 -15.15
N VAL A 251 9.31 -22.49 -15.23
CA VAL A 251 8.06 -21.80 -15.57
C VAL A 251 8.25 -20.92 -16.80
N LEU A 252 7.24 -20.87 -17.64
CA LEU A 252 7.12 -19.93 -18.75
C LEU A 252 6.15 -18.82 -18.33
N VAL A 253 6.58 -17.57 -18.41
CA VAL A 253 5.76 -16.41 -18.04
C VAL A 253 5.49 -15.56 -19.27
N THR A 254 4.23 -15.18 -19.44
CA THR A 254 3.75 -14.35 -20.56
C THR A 254 2.88 -13.23 -20.01
N LEU A 255 3.06 -12.00 -20.51
CA LEU A 255 2.22 -10.86 -20.16
C LEU A 255 1.17 -10.65 -21.25
N SER A 256 -0.09 -10.44 -20.85
CA SER A 256 -1.15 -10.07 -21.81
C SER A 256 -0.97 -8.65 -22.34
N GLU A 257 -1.70 -8.34 -23.41
CA GLU A 257 -1.93 -6.95 -23.81
C GLU A 257 -2.72 -6.20 -22.72
N GLU A 258 -2.53 -4.89 -22.67
CA GLU A 258 -3.25 -4.01 -21.76
C GLU A 258 -4.71 -3.93 -22.20
N GLU A 259 -5.64 -4.47 -21.40
CA GLU A 259 -7.06 -4.33 -21.68
C GLU A 259 -7.45 -2.84 -21.62
N GLN A 260 -7.88 -2.28 -22.74
CA GLN A 260 -8.54 -0.98 -22.75
C GLN A 260 -9.81 -1.13 -21.92
N LYS A 261 -9.86 -0.48 -20.75
CA LYS A 261 -11.09 -0.37 -19.96
C LYS A 261 -12.22 0.18 -20.85
N GLN A 262 -13.15 -0.67 -21.26
CA GLN A 262 -14.51 -0.20 -21.54
C GLN A 262 -15.13 0.12 -20.19
N GLU A 263 -15.18 1.40 -19.85
CA GLU A 263 -16.00 1.93 -18.77
C GLU A 263 -17.49 1.68 -19.10
N ASN A 264 -17.96 0.46 -18.85
CA ASN A 264 -19.39 0.24 -18.68
C ASN A 264 -19.74 0.77 -17.29
N ASN A 265 -20.24 2.01 -17.27
CA ASN A 265 -20.95 2.61 -16.17
C ASN A 265 -22.08 1.68 -15.71
N ASN A 266 -21.83 0.85 -14.70
CA ASN A 266 -22.76 0.57 -13.61
C ASN A 266 -22.06 -0.29 -12.54
N SER A 267 -22.22 0.14 -11.29
CA SER A 267 -21.52 -0.31 -10.06
C SER A 267 -20.01 -0.05 -10.02
N VAL A 268 -19.65 1.24 -9.92
CA VAL A 268 -18.32 1.68 -9.51
C VAL A 268 -18.24 1.66 -7.98
N ASP A 269 -17.40 0.78 -7.46
CA ASP A 269 -16.80 0.93 -6.13
C ASP A 269 -15.87 2.16 -6.15
N ASN A 270 -16.31 3.23 -5.49
CA ASN A 270 -15.65 4.54 -5.45
C ASN A 270 -14.41 4.54 -4.54
N THR A 271 -13.39 3.73 -4.82
CA THR A 271 -12.13 3.74 -4.06
C THR A 271 -10.83 3.79 -4.87
N LYS A 272 -10.87 3.86 -6.21
CA LYS A 272 -9.66 4.14 -7.01
C LYS A 272 -9.77 5.48 -7.75
N THR A 273 -9.30 6.55 -7.10
CA THR A 273 -9.16 7.89 -7.69
C THR A 273 -8.20 7.91 -8.88
N LEU A 274 -8.65 8.49 -9.99
CA LEU A 274 -7.87 8.85 -11.16
C LEU A 274 -6.70 9.77 -10.74
N GLY A 275 -5.49 9.23 -10.56
CA GLY A 275 -4.34 10.02 -10.07
C GLY A 275 -3.32 9.28 -9.22
N ASP A 276 -3.51 7.98 -8.99
CA ASP A 276 -2.61 7.15 -8.18
C ASP A 276 -1.32 6.75 -8.95
N VAL A 277 -0.54 7.74 -9.39
CA VAL A 277 0.77 7.49 -10.02
C VAL A 277 1.78 7.16 -8.93
N PRO A 278 2.39 5.97 -8.91
CA PRO A 278 3.43 5.62 -7.95
C PRO A 278 4.73 6.37 -8.26
N ILE A 279 5.58 6.55 -7.26
CA ILE A 279 6.94 7.06 -7.45
C ILE A 279 7.75 5.95 -8.13
N GLN A 280 8.26 6.20 -9.33
CA GLN A 280 9.07 5.23 -10.08
C GLN A 280 10.43 5.81 -10.41
N VAL A 281 11.47 5.10 -10.00
CA VAL A 281 12.87 5.49 -10.22
C VAL A 281 13.65 4.32 -10.78
N THR A 282 14.22 4.49 -11.96
CA THR A 282 15.15 3.52 -12.55
C THR A 282 16.57 4.08 -12.48
N LEU A 283 17.48 3.33 -11.88
CA LEU A 283 18.88 3.65 -11.70
C LEU A 283 19.74 2.76 -12.61
N PHE A 284 20.68 3.36 -13.33
CA PHE A 284 21.64 2.70 -14.20
C PHE A 284 23.05 2.91 -13.63
N PHE A 285 23.72 1.82 -13.25
CA PHE A 285 25.04 1.89 -12.63
C PHE A 285 26.13 1.74 -13.68
N ASN A 286 26.77 2.85 -14.05
CA ASN A 286 27.84 2.91 -15.04
C ASN A 286 29.23 2.62 -14.43
N LYS A 287 29.32 2.62 -13.10
CA LYS A 287 30.48 2.17 -12.31
C LYS A 287 29.98 1.53 -11.00
N PRO A 288 30.81 0.71 -10.32
CA PRO A 288 30.45 0.21 -9.01
C PRO A 288 30.21 1.35 -8.02
N SER A 289 29.10 1.28 -7.29
CA SER A 289 28.72 2.33 -6.33
C SER A 289 27.93 1.72 -5.18
N TYR A 290 28.17 2.21 -3.97
CA TYR A 290 27.35 1.85 -2.82
C TYR A 290 25.96 2.45 -2.96
N ALA A 291 24.91 1.69 -2.67
CA ALA A 291 23.54 2.17 -2.72
C ALA A 291 22.74 1.72 -1.49
N GLU A 292 21.85 2.61 -1.03
CA GLU A 292 20.87 2.35 0.03
C GLU A 292 19.52 2.89 -0.43
N PHE A 293 18.48 2.04 -0.42
CA PHE A 293 17.12 2.41 -0.80
C PHE A 293 16.18 2.17 0.37
N ILE A 294 15.37 3.18 0.69
CA ILE A 294 14.28 3.09 1.67
C ILE A 294 13.00 3.34 0.90
N ILE A 295 12.12 2.35 0.89
CA ILE A 295 10.88 2.36 0.12
C ILE A 295 9.73 2.34 1.12
N ASP A 296 8.91 3.37 1.09
CA ASP A 296 7.76 3.58 1.99
C ASP A 296 8.11 3.40 3.48
N GLY A 297 9.32 3.86 3.85
CA GLY A 297 9.84 3.80 5.22
C GLY A 297 10.52 2.47 5.60
N GLN A 298 10.49 1.47 4.73
CA GLN A 298 11.15 0.18 4.93
C GLN A 298 12.48 0.12 4.17
N MET A 299 13.51 -0.50 4.76
CA MET A 299 14.79 -0.68 4.10
C MET A 299 14.64 -1.69 2.96
N GLY A 300 14.80 -1.24 1.71
CA GLY A 300 14.63 -2.09 0.52
C GLY A 300 15.93 -2.73 0.04
N PHE A 301 17.05 -1.99 0.07
CA PHE A 301 18.35 -2.51 -0.31
C PHE A 301 19.45 -1.71 0.38
N ARG A 302 20.57 -2.37 0.69
CA ARG A 302 21.77 -1.73 1.20
C ARG A 302 23.00 -2.55 0.80
N GLY A 303 23.85 -2.02 -0.07
CA GLY A 303 25.01 -2.76 -0.54
C GLY A 303 25.75 -2.11 -1.70
N LEU A 304 26.81 -2.79 -2.17
CA LEU A 304 27.53 -2.40 -3.38
C LEU A 304 26.77 -2.91 -4.61
N VAL A 305 26.52 -2.03 -5.58
CA VAL A 305 25.90 -2.36 -6.87
C VAL A 305 26.99 -2.34 -7.94
N GLN A 306 27.05 -3.37 -8.78
CA GLN A 306 28.10 -3.48 -9.81
C GLN A 306 27.75 -2.66 -11.07
N THR A 307 28.78 -2.46 -11.89
CA THR A 307 28.61 -1.81 -13.20
C THR A 307 27.72 -2.62 -14.13
N GLY A 308 26.91 -1.95 -14.94
CA GLY A 308 25.93 -2.55 -15.85
C GLY A 308 24.62 -2.97 -15.18
N GLU A 309 24.54 -2.98 -13.85
CA GLU A 309 23.30 -3.29 -13.14
C GLU A 309 22.28 -2.15 -13.27
N THR A 310 21.02 -2.53 -13.42
CA THR A 310 19.88 -1.61 -13.42
C THR A 310 19.00 -1.90 -12.21
N ARG A 311 18.61 -0.88 -11.46
CA ARG A 311 17.70 -0.99 -10.32
C ARG A 311 16.45 -0.18 -10.59
N SER A 312 15.32 -0.84 -10.75
CA SER A 312 14.00 -0.20 -10.82
C SER A 312 13.36 -0.25 -9.43
N LEU A 313 12.99 0.92 -8.93
CA LEU A 313 12.42 1.15 -7.62
C LEU A 313 11.05 1.79 -7.79
N GLU A 314 10.10 1.36 -6.97
CA GLU A 314 8.77 1.93 -6.93
C GLU A 314 8.36 2.17 -5.48
N ALA A 315 7.70 3.30 -5.19
CA ALA A 315 7.16 3.59 -3.86
C ALA A 315 5.76 4.21 -3.97
N LYS A 316 4.90 3.90 -3.00
CA LYS A 316 3.54 4.45 -2.93
C LYS A 316 3.55 5.91 -2.51
N ASP A 317 4.23 6.20 -1.40
CA ASP A 317 4.18 7.49 -0.72
C ASP A 317 5.57 8.14 -0.63
N ARG A 318 6.63 7.34 -0.43
CA ARG A 318 7.96 7.89 -0.16
C ARG A 318 9.09 6.96 -0.61
N LEU A 319 10.01 7.49 -1.41
CA LEU A 319 11.24 6.79 -1.80
C LEU A 319 12.45 7.61 -1.37
N GLU A 320 13.33 7.04 -0.55
CA GLU A 320 14.67 7.59 -0.32
C GLU A 320 15.71 6.74 -1.00
N LEU A 321 16.63 7.38 -1.72
CA LEU A 321 17.81 6.73 -2.28
C LEU A 321 19.07 7.45 -1.82
N LYS A 322 20.11 6.68 -1.52
CA LYS A 322 21.46 7.16 -1.27
C LYS A 322 22.42 6.40 -2.17
N VAL A 323 23.34 7.11 -2.79
CA VAL A 323 24.36 6.54 -3.69
C VAL A 323 25.72 7.12 -3.35
N GLY A 324 26.74 6.28 -3.19
CA GLY A 324 28.08 6.67 -2.74
C GLY A 324 28.87 7.51 -3.74
N ASP A 325 28.74 7.22 -5.04
CA ASP A 325 29.30 8.01 -6.14
C ASP A 325 28.18 8.43 -7.11
N GLY A 326 27.78 9.71 -7.05
CA GLY A 326 26.74 10.27 -7.91
C GLY A 326 27.06 10.26 -9.40
N SER A 327 28.34 10.24 -9.79
CA SER A 327 28.72 10.16 -11.23
C SER A 327 28.65 8.74 -11.78
N ALA A 328 28.65 7.75 -10.90
CA ALA A 328 28.56 6.35 -11.26
C ALA A 328 27.13 5.94 -11.64
N VAL A 329 26.13 6.77 -11.35
CA VAL A 329 24.72 6.38 -11.46
C VAL A 329 23.91 7.41 -12.23
N GLU A 330 23.20 6.93 -13.24
CA GLU A 330 22.18 7.69 -13.95
C GLU A 330 20.78 7.27 -13.47
N MET A 331 19.82 8.18 -13.54
CA MET A 331 18.48 8.01 -13.01
C MET A 331 17.42 8.50 -14.01
N ILE A 332 16.33 7.75 -14.11
CA ILE A 332 15.05 8.19 -14.70
C ILE A 332 14.00 8.18 -13.59
N GLN A 333 13.28 9.29 -13.42
CA GLN A 333 12.16 9.40 -12.47
C GLN A 333 10.86 9.61 -13.24
N ASN A 334 9.90 8.69 -13.13
CA ASN A 334 8.55 8.81 -13.71
C ASN A 334 8.54 9.30 -15.18
N GLY A 335 9.39 8.71 -16.02
CA GLY A 335 9.49 9.05 -17.45
C GLY A 335 10.18 10.39 -17.77
N LYS A 336 10.69 11.12 -16.77
CA LYS A 336 11.52 12.31 -16.99
C LYS A 336 12.83 11.95 -17.73
N PRO A 337 13.48 12.93 -18.38
CA PRO A 337 14.78 12.71 -19.01
C PRO A 337 15.78 12.07 -18.05
N LYS A 338 16.61 11.18 -18.60
CA LYS A 338 17.69 10.54 -17.83
C LYS A 338 18.68 11.61 -17.36
N ILE A 339 19.04 11.57 -16.08
CA ILE A 339 20.02 12.47 -15.46
C ILE A 339 21.14 11.70 -14.75
N THR A 340 22.34 12.26 -14.70
CA THR A 340 23.39 11.76 -13.79
C THR A 340 23.09 12.25 -12.37
N LEU A 341 23.18 11.36 -11.38
CA LEU A 341 22.75 11.66 -10.01
C LEU A 341 23.58 12.72 -9.29
N GLY A 342 24.86 12.85 -9.64
CA GLY A 342 25.73 13.86 -9.03
C GLY A 342 27.15 13.85 -9.54
N ARG A 343 28.03 14.52 -8.78
CA ARG A 343 29.45 14.68 -9.12
C ARG A 343 30.27 13.43 -8.73
N PRO A 344 31.44 13.21 -9.37
CA PRO A 344 32.29 12.07 -9.04
C PRO A 344 32.71 12.01 -7.57
N GLY A 345 32.59 10.82 -7.00
CA GLY A 345 32.98 10.52 -5.61
C GLY A 345 32.16 11.24 -4.54
N LYS A 346 31.02 11.83 -4.90
CA LYS A 346 30.11 12.47 -3.94
C LYS A 346 28.92 11.57 -3.63
N LEU A 347 28.66 11.44 -2.33
CA LEU A 347 27.43 10.85 -1.82
C LEU A 347 26.26 11.71 -2.29
N VAL A 348 25.28 11.09 -2.92
CA VAL A 348 24.02 11.72 -3.33
C VAL A 348 22.89 11.12 -2.52
N LYS A 349 22.03 11.97 -1.95
CA LYS A 349 20.76 11.57 -1.37
C LYS A 349 19.63 12.20 -2.19
N LYS A 350 18.62 11.40 -2.58
CA LYS A 350 17.36 11.94 -3.11
C LYS A 350 16.20 11.36 -2.35
N ILE A 351 15.19 12.19 -2.13
CA ILE A 351 13.96 11.80 -1.45
C ILE A 351 12.80 12.23 -2.36
N PHE A 352 11.99 11.28 -2.77
CA PHE A 352 10.76 11.53 -3.49
C PHE A 352 9.59 11.28 -2.56
N VAL A 353 8.63 12.19 -2.56
CA VAL A 353 7.41 12.08 -1.76
C VAL A 353 6.22 12.36 -2.65
N LYS A 354 5.22 11.48 -2.59
CA LYS A 354 3.94 11.70 -3.21
C LYS A 354 3.14 12.66 -2.34
N THR A 355 2.65 13.71 -2.96
CA THR A 355 1.87 14.75 -2.29
C THR A 355 0.65 15.04 -3.13
N GLN A 356 -0.46 15.38 -2.50
CA GLN A 356 -1.66 15.80 -3.22
C GLN A 356 -1.35 17.05 -4.06
N ASN A 357 -1.82 17.10 -5.30
CA ASN A 357 -1.64 18.25 -6.16
C ASN A 357 -2.37 19.45 -5.52
N PRO A 358 -1.67 20.55 -5.21
CA PRO A 358 -2.27 21.70 -4.53
C PRO A 358 -3.29 22.46 -5.40
N TYR A 359 -3.36 22.16 -6.70
CA TYR A 359 -4.29 22.76 -7.65
C TYR A 359 -5.39 21.81 -8.13
N ASP A 360 -5.25 20.50 -7.86
CA ASP A 360 -6.23 19.48 -8.21
C ASP A 360 -6.26 18.39 -7.15
N SER A 361 -7.25 18.41 -6.27
CA SER A 361 -7.38 17.45 -5.18
C SER A 361 -7.58 16.00 -5.63
N THR A 362 -7.89 15.76 -6.91
CA THR A 362 -8.03 14.41 -7.47
C THR A 362 -6.69 13.83 -7.93
N GLN A 363 -5.68 14.67 -8.09
CA GLN A 363 -4.37 14.27 -8.60
C GLN A 363 -3.30 14.27 -7.49
N SER A 364 -2.31 13.40 -7.66
CA SER A 364 -1.09 13.42 -6.86
C SER A 364 0.09 13.88 -7.71
N ILE A 365 1.02 14.62 -7.10
CA ILE A 365 2.30 15.00 -7.68
C ILE A 365 3.44 14.41 -6.86
N ILE A 366 4.57 14.16 -7.53
CA ILE A 366 5.78 13.67 -6.88
C ILE A 366 6.72 14.84 -6.68
N LYS A 367 6.99 15.18 -5.43
CA LYS A 367 7.93 16.21 -5.03
C LYS A 367 9.27 15.57 -4.67
N GLU A 368 10.34 16.16 -5.18
CA GLU A 368 11.70 15.86 -4.73
C GLU A 368 12.04 16.75 -3.52
N LEU A 369 12.48 16.16 -2.42
CA LEU A 369 12.87 16.83 -1.19
C LEU A 369 14.40 16.78 -1.03
N GLY A 370 15.07 17.83 -1.51
CA GLY A 370 16.48 18.15 -1.23
C GLY A 370 17.54 17.30 -1.97
N GLU A 371 18.74 17.89 -2.08
CA GLU A 371 20.02 17.23 -2.41
C GLU A 371 20.83 16.89 -1.14
#